data_AF-X1C3N7-F1
#
_entry.id   AF-X1C3N7-F1
#
_cell.length_a   1.000
_cell.length_b   1.000
_cell.length_c   1.000
_cell.angle_alpha   90.00
_cell.angle_beta   90.00
_cell.angle_gamma   90.00
#
_symmetry.space_group_name_H-M   'P 1'
#
loop_
_entity.id
_entity.type
_entity.pdbx_description
1 polymer ?
#
loop_
_entity_poly.entity_id
_entity_poly.type
_entity_poly.pdbx_seq_one_letter_code
_entity_poly.pdbx_strand_id
1 'polypeptide(L)'
;MREKQDIEFKKEWRNEHLKTIASFANTEGGVMYIGIDDNSRAVVLSNVKKLLEDIPNTIRNKLQITPSVKIEEKDGREVVKITVNSSDFPVFL
;
A
#
# COMPACT_ATOMS: atom_id res chain seq x y z
N MET A 1 -2.27 19.94 13.85
CA MET A 1 -3.39 19.03 13.51
C MET A 1 -2.76 17.79 12.90
N ARG A 2 -2.79 16.63 13.58
CA ARG A 2 -2.27 15.38 13.01
C ARG A 2 -3.36 14.85 12.10
N GLU A 3 -3.22 15.03 10.79
CA GLU A 3 -4.02 14.31 9.80
C GLU A 3 -3.92 12.81 10.13
N LYS A 4 -5.08 12.19 10.32
CA LYS A 4 -5.17 10.80 10.74
C LYS A 4 -5.17 9.98 9.46
N GLN A 5 -3.99 9.75 8.88
CA GLN A 5 -3.88 8.88 7.71
C GLN A 5 -4.40 7.49 8.06
N ASP A 6 -5.29 6.98 7.21
CA ASP A 6 -5.78 5.61 7.34
C ASP A 6 -4.61 4.63 7.09
N ILE A 7 -4.43 3.68 8.02
CA ILE A 7 -3.37 2.67 7.93
C ILE A 7 -4.01 1.30 7.81
N GLU A 8 -3.65 0.57 6.76
CA GLU A 8 -4.07 -0.81 6.52
C GLU A 8 -2.87 -1.77 6.57
N PHE A 9 -3.05 -2.93 7.19
CA PHE A 9 -2.05 -3.99 7.27
C PHE A 9 -2.49 -5.21 6.46
N LYS A 10 -1.58 -5.77 5.65
CA LYS A 10 -1.80 -7.01 4.90
C LYS A 10 -0.56 -7.89 4.95
N LYS A 11 -0.78 -9.20 5.06
CA LYS A 11 0.34 -10.16 5.08
C LYS A 11 1.06 -10.22 3.73
N GLU A 12 0.33 -10.03 2.63
CA GLU A 12 0.83 -10.20 1.25
C GLU A 12 0.11 -9.25 0.29
N TRP A 13 0.69 -9.01 -0.88
CA TRP A 13 0.08 -8.20 -1.93
C TRP A 13 -0.88 -9.04 -2.78
N ARG A 14 -2.07 -8.50 -3.06
CA ARG A 14 -3.10 -9.09 -3.91
C ARG A 14 -3.83 -7.97 -4.65
N ASN A 15 -4.24 -8.22 -5.89
CA ASN A 15 -4.94 -7.22 -6.70
C ASN A 15 -6.27 -6.76 -6.08
N GLU A 16 -6.88 -7.54 -5.20
CA GLU A 16 -8.08 -7.13 -4.45
C GLU A 16 -7.85 -5.89 -3.56
N HIS A 17 -6.61 -5.67 -3.13
CA HIS A 17 -6.23 -4.48 -2.35
C HIS A 17 -6.32 -3.18 -3.14
N LEU A 18 -6.42 -3.24 -4.48
CA LEU A 18 -6.64 -2.05 -5.30
C LEU A 18 -7.94 -1.31 -4.92
N LYS A 19 -8.95 -2.00 -4.39
CA LYS A 19 -10.17 -1.35 -3.87
C LYS A 19 -9.85 -0.43 -2.69
N THR A 20 -9.01 -0.89 -1.77
CA THR A 20 -8.56 -0.09 -0.63
C THR A 20 -7.68 1.07 -1.10
N ILE A 21 -6.78 0.84 -2.06
CA ILE A 21 -5.95 1.89 -2.65
C ILE A 21 -6.80 2.98 -3.32
N ALA A 22 -7.82 2.61 -4.09
CA ALA A 22 -8.76 3.56 -4.68
C ALA A 22 -9.55 4.32 -3.60
N SER A 23 -9.94 3.63 -2.53
CA SER A 23 -10.63 4.26 -1.39
C SER A 23 -9.74 5.31 -0.71
N PHE A 24 -8.47 5.00 -0.46
CA PHE A 24 -7.50 5.98 0.06
C PHE A 24 -7.37 7.21 -0.83
N ALA A 25 -7.26 7.00 -2.15
CA ALA A 25 -7.15 8.11 -3.09
C ALA A 25 -8.42 8.99 -3.11
N ASN A 26 -9.60 8.41 -2.83
CA ASN A 26 -10.87 9.15 -2.79
C ASN A 26 -11.16 9.81 -1.43
N THR A 27 -10.33 9.57 -0.41
CA THR A 27 -10.47 10.16 0.93
C THR A 27 -9.25 11.04 1.23
N GLU A 28 -8.74 11.05 2.47
CA GLU A 28 -7.59 11.87 2.90
C GLU A 28 -6.24 11.26 2.52
N GLY A 29 -6.22 10.25 1.64
CA GLY A 29 -5.06 9.39 1.42
C GLY A 29 -4.98 8.25 2.42
N GLY A 30 -3.85 7.54 2.42
CA GLY A 30 -3.65 6.41 3.33
C GLY A 30 -2.34 5.67 3.10
N VAL A 31 -2.03 4.76 4.02
CA VAL A 31 -0.85 3.92 4.00
C VAL A 31 -1.26 2.45 4.08
N MET A 32 -0.75 1.64 3.15
CA MET A 32 -0.86 0.18 3.24
C MET A 32 0.51 -0.43 3.50
N TYR A 33 0.61 -1.26 4.52
CA TYR A 33 1.77 -2.12 4.74
C TYR A 33 1.51 -3.52 4.24
N ILE A 34 2.42 -4.04 3.44
CA ILE A 34 2.47 -5.43 2.99
C ILE A 34 3.58 -6.13 3.77
N GLY A 35 3.31 -7.35 4.24
CA GLY A 35 4.21 -8.12 5.09
C GLY A 35 3.89 -8.01 6.57
N ILE A 36 2.67 -7.64 6.95
CA ILE A 36 2.21 -7.57 8.34
C ILE A 36 0.93 -8.41 8.51
N ASP A 37 0.92 -9.36 9.44
CA ASP A 37 -0.26 -10.18 9.73
C ASP A 37 -1.31 -9.44 10.56
N ASP A 38 -2.49 -10.04 10.74
CA ASP A 38 -3.60 -9.45 11.51
C ASP A 38 -3.26 -9.23 13.00
N ASN A 39 -2.19 -9.85 13.49
CA ASN A 39 -1.66 -9.67 14.84
C ASN A 39 -0.57 -8.58 14.89
N SER A 40 -0.45 -7.77 13.83
CA SER A 40 0.55 -6.71 13.66
C SER A 40 2.01 -7.18 13.64
N ARG A 41 2.27 -8.47 13.37
CA ARG A 41 3.62 -9.03 13.31
C ARG A 41 4.13 -9.02 11.87
N ALA A 42 5.39 -8.61 11.69
CA ALA A 42 6.01 -8.70 10.38
C ALA A 42 6.17 -10.17 9.95
N VAL A 43 5.88 -10.48 8.68
CA VAL A 43 6.03 -11.81 8.07
C VAL A 43 7.04 -11.77 6.93
N VAL A 44 7.61 -12.92 6.57
CA VAL A 44 8.57 -13.00 5.45
C VAL A 44 7.82 -12.77 4.14
N LEU A 45 8.24 -11.76 3.39
CA LEU A 45 7.75 -11.50 2.04
C LEU A 45 8.56 -12.27 1.00
N SER A 46 7.87 -12.90 0.06
CA SER A 46 8.50 -13.49 -1.11
C SER A 46 8.80 -12.40 -2.15
N ASN A 47 10.04 -12.38 -2.64
CA ASN A 47 10.47 -11.56 -3.77
C ASN A 47 10.15 -10.05 -3.63
N VAL A 48 10.59 -9.44 -2.54
CA VAL A 48 10.35 -8.01 -2.21
C VAL A 48 10.75 -7.06 -3.35
N LYS A 49 11.84 -7.36 -4.06
CA LYS A 49 12.27 -6.58 -5.24
C LYS A 49 11.20 -6.56 -6.33
N LYS A 50 10.58 -7.70 -6.63
CA LYS A 50 9.49 -7.78 -7.59
C LYS A 50 8.26 -7.01 -7.11
N LEU A 51 7.95 -7.03 -5.80
CA LEU A 51 6.86 -6.23 -5.25
C LEU A 51 7.09 -4.72 -5.44
N LEU A 52 8.34 -4.24 -5.28
CA LEU A 52 8.69 -2.84 -5.54
C LEU A 52 8.46 -2.41 -6.99
N GLU A 53 8.56 -3.33 -7.95
CA GLU A 53 8.29 -3.07 -9.36
C GLU A 53 6.80 -3.24 -9.69
N ASP A 54 6.19 -4.35 -9.26
CA ASP A 54 4.84 -4.74 -9.64
C ASP A 54 3.77 -3.83 -9.01
N ILE A 55 3.92 -3.44 -7.74
CA ILE A 55 2.90 -2.67 -7.01
C ILE A 55 2.67 -1.29 -7.64
N PRO A 56 3.70 -0.41 -7.80
CA PRO A 56 3.47 0.91 -8.37
C PRO A 56 3.00 0.83 -9.84
N ASN A 57 3.50 -0.13 -10.61
CA ASN A 57 3.07 -0.35 -11.99
C ASN A 57 1.61 -0.81 -12.06
N THR A 58 1.19 -1.74 -11.21
CA THR A 58 -0.19 -2.22 -11.15
C THR A 58 -1.15 -1.10 -10.75
N ILE A 59 -0.82 -0.34 -9.70
CA ILE A 59 -1.64 0.78 -9.24
C ILE A 59 -1.74 1.85 -10.33
N ARG A 60 -0.65 2.22 -10.99
CA ARG A 60 -0.66 3.17 -12.11
C ARG A 60 -1.54 2.69 -13.26
N ASN A 61 -1.36 1.44 -13.68
CA ASN A 61 -2.06 0.89 -14.84
C ASN A 61 -3.56 0.70 -14.60
N LYS A 62 -3.97 0.42 -13.35
CA LYS A 62 -5.38 0.16 -13.01
C LYS A 62 -6.12 1.40 -12.53
N LEU A 63 -5.48 2.23 -11.73
CA LEU A 63 -6.11 3.35 -11.03
C LEU A 63 -5.67 4.71 -11.54
N GLN A 64 -4.68 4.77 -12.45
CA GLN A 64 -4.13 6.01 -13.02
C GLN A 64 -3.57 6.99 -11.98
N ILE A 65 -3.20 6.50 -10.80
CA ILE A 65 -2.52 7.25 -9.73
C ILE A 65 -1.10 6.74 -9.54
N THR A 66 -0.22 7.58 -8.98
CA THR A 66 1.16 7.20 -8.66
C THR A 66 1.35 7.13 -7.14
N PRO A 67 1.46 5.91 -6.56
CA PRO A 67 1.76 5.76 -5.14
C PRO A 67 3.27 5.94 -4.87
N SER A 68 3.63 6.24 -3.63
CA SER A 68 5.00 6.05 -3.14
C SER A 68 5.14 4.64 -2.58
N VAL A 69 6.14 3.88 -3.03
CA VAL A 69 6.38 2.51 -2.55
C VAL A 69 7.81 2.42 -2.04
N LYS A 70 7.98 1.97 -0.79
CA LYS A 70 9.28 1.86 -0.11
C LYS A 70 9.38 0.55 0.68
N ILE A 71 10.60 0.09 0.92
CA ILE A 71 10.87 -0.95 1.92
C ILE A 71 11.14 -0.25 3.26
N GLU A 72 10.55 -0.77 4.32
CA GLU A 72 10.91 -0.47 5.69
C GLU A 72 11.27 -1.78 6.41
N GLU A 73 12.03 -1.69 7.50
CA GLU A 73 12.31 -2.84 8.37
C GLU A 73 11.41 -2.76 9.61
N LYS A 74 10.73 -3.86 9.93
CA LYS A 74 9.91 -4.00 11.14
C LYS A 74 10.18 -5.36 11.76
N ASP A 75 10.52 -5.38 13.04
CA ASP A 75 10.87 -6.60 13.79
C ASP A 75 11.96 -7.46 13.09
N GLY A 76 12.95 -6.81 12.46
CA GLY A 76 14.03 -7.47 11.71
C GLY A 76 13.60 -8.08 10.37
N ARG A 77 12.44 -7.68 9.83
CA ARG A 77 11.89 -8.18 8.56
C ARG A 77 11.54 -7.02 7.63
N GLU A 78 11.78 -7.21 6.34
CA GLU A 78 11.37 -6.25 5.31
C GLU A 78 9.84 -6.24 5.16
N VAL A 79 9.26 -5.05 5.19
CA VAL A 79 7.86 -4.78 4.86
C VAL A 79 7.78 -3.75 3.74
N VAL A 80 6.77 -3.84 2.88
CA VAL A 80 6.55 -2.85 1.82
C VAL A 80 5.50 -1.85 2.28
N LYS A 81 5.87 -0.57 2.28
CA LYS A 81 4.98 0.54 2.59
C LYS A 81 4.54 1.22 1.30
N ILE A 82 3.23 1.28 1.10
CA ILE A 82 2.57 1.96 0.00
C ILE A 82 1.90 3.20 0.59
N THR A 83 2.31 4.39 0.17
CA THR A 83 1.68 5.66 0.55
C THR A 83 0.89 6.21 -0.63
N VAL A 84 -0.37 6.53 -0.38
CA VAL A 84 -1.32 7.06 -1.36
C VAL A 84 -1.78 8.42 -0.85
N ASN A 85 -1.69 9.45 -1.70
CA ASN A 85 -2.24 10.76 -1.40
C ASN A 85 -3.70 10.83 -1.88
N SER A 86 -4.48 11.75 -1.31
CA SER A 86 -5.79 12.10 -1.85
C SER A 86 -5.66 12.56 -3.30
N SER A 87 -6.66 12.21 -4.11
CA SER A 87 -6.78 12.60 -5.50
C SER A 87 -7.80 13.73 -5.64
N ASP A 88 -7.49 14.72 -6.48
CA ASP A 88 -8.43 15.80 -6.82
C ASP A 88 -9.60 15.31 -7.69
N PHE A 89 -9.46 14.12 -8.28
CA PHE A 89 -10.47 13.48 -9.14
C PHE A 89 -10.88 12.11 -8.58
N PRO A 90 -12.14 11.68 -8.78
CA PRO A 90 -12.59 10.35 -8.39
C PRO A 90 -11.77 9.24 -9.06
N VAL A 91 -11.31 8.30 -8.25
CA VAL A 91 -10.59 7.09 -8.65
C VAL A 91 -11.52 5.90 -8.59
N PHE A 92 -11.58 5.12 -9.67
CA PHE A 92 -12.41 3.91 -9.78
C PHE A 92 -11.53 2.68 -10.05
N LEU A 93 -12.00 1.50 -9.65
CA LEU A 93 -11.37 0.20 -9.94
C LEU A 93 -12.10 -0.53 -11.07
#